data_AF-W7FFW6-F1
#
_entry.id   AF-W7FFW6-F1
#
_cell.length_a   1.000
_cell.length_b   1.000
_cell.length_c   1.000
_cell.angle_alpha   90.00
_cell.angle_beta   90.00
_cell.angle_gamma   90.00
#
_symmetry.space_group_name_H-M   'P 1'
#
loop_
_entity.id
_entity.type
_entity.pdbx_description
1 polymer ?
#
loop_
_entity_poly.entity_id
_entity_poly.type
_entity_poly.pdbx_seq_one_letter_code
_entity_poly.pdbx_strand_id
1 'polypeptide(L)' 'MHDIGVALSSTDIEHTLNFYKLDKDGKSIDEMKNYIYVFIKYYDTFKNDLFNEHKTIFTERIKNTQRLDM' A
#
# COMPACT_ATOMS: atom_id res chain seq x y z
N MET A 1 7.02 -10.79 1.70
CA MET A 1 7.42 -10.10 0.45
C MET A 1 6.39 -10.32 -0.65
N HIS A 2 5.94 -11.55 -0.91
CA HIS A 2 4.82 -11.81 -1.83
C HIS A 2 3.55 -11.05 -1.42
N ASP A 3 3.14 -11.16 -0.16
CA ASP A 3 1.91 -10.51 0.35
C ASP A 3 1.98 -8.97 0.27
N ILE A 4 3.16 -8.38 0.50
CA ILE A 4 3.39 -6.93 0.34
C ILE A 4 3.18 -6.52 -1.13
N GLY A 5 3.76 -7.28 -2.06
CA GLY A 5 3.61 -7.01 -3.49
C GLY A 5 2.15 -7.11 -3.97
N VAL A 6 1.39 -8.08 -3.44
CA VAL A 6 -0.04 -8.24 -3.72
C VAL A 6 -0.84 -7.04 -3.20
N ALA A 7 -0.57 -6.60 -1.97
CA ALA A 7 -1.25 -5.44 -1.37
C ALA A 7 -0.97 -4.16 -2.17
N LEU A 8 0.29 -3.91 -2.54
CA LEU A 8 0.65 -2.75 -3.37
C LEU A 8 -0.02 -2.79 -4.74
N SER A 9 0.02 -3.94 -5.42
CA SER A 9 -0.59 -4.10 -6.75
C SER A 9 -2.10 -3.90 -6.72
N SER A 10 -2.77 -4.37 -5.66
CA SER A 10 -4.22 -4.20 -5.50
C SER A 10 -4.58 -2.72 -5.33
N THR A 11 -3.82 -2.00 -4.51
CA THR A 11 -3.95 -0.55 -4.34
C THR A 11 -3.70 0.20 -5.65
N ASP A 12 -2.67 -0.18 -6.42
CA ASP A 12 -2.37 0.46 -7.70
C ASP A 12 -3.52 0.31 -8.71
N ILE A 13 -4.12 -0.88 -8.78
CA ILE A 13 -5.27 -1.16 -9.65
C ILE A 13 -6.48 -0.31 -9.24
N GLU A 14 -6.80 -0.26 -7.95
CA GLU A 14 -7.93 0.51 -7.43
C GLU A 14 -7.80 2.00 -7.74
N HIS A 15 -6.63 2.58 -7.45
CA HIS A 15 -6.40 4.01 -7.68
C HIS A 15 -6.33 4.36 -9.16
N THR A 16 -5.81 3.47 -10.01
CA THR A 16 -5.85 3.65 -11.47
C THR A 16 -7.30 3.68 -11.98
N LEU A 17 -8.14 2.76 -11.50
CA LEU A 17 -9.56 2.72 -11.87
C LEU A 17 -10.29 3.98 -11.40
N ASN A 18 -10.03 4.44 -10.18
CA ASN A 18 -10.63 5.64 -9.63
C ASN A 18 -10.19 6.90 -10.37
N PHE A 19 -8.91 7.01 -10.74
CA PHE A 19 -8.42 8.10 -11.57
C PHE A 19 -9.11 8.12 -12.95
N TYR A 20 -9.27 6.96 -13.59
CA TYR A 20 -10.00 6.85 -14.86
C TYR A 20 -11.45 7.33 -14.75
N LYS A 21 -12.13 7.07 -13.63
CA LYS A 21 -13.48 7.60 -13.39
C LYS A 21 -13.48 9.12 -13.32
N LEU A 22 -12.50 9.75 -12.67
CA LEU A 22 -12.40 11.20 -12.61
C LEU A 22 -12.28 11.84 -14.01
N ASP A 23 -11.48 11.22 -14.89
CA ASP A 23 -11.36 11.63 -16.29
C ASP A 23 -12.70 11.50 -17.02
N LYS A 24 -13.39 10.37 -16.85
CA LYS A 24 -14.71 10.12 -17.46
C LYS A 24 -15.81 11.05 -16.96
N ASP A 25 -15.76 11.43 -15.69
CA ASP A 25 -16.71 12.35 -15.07
C ASP A 25 -16.42 13.82 -15.44
N GLY A 26 -15.41 14.09 -16.27
CA GLY A 26 -15.05 15.43 -16.72
C GLY A 26 -14.55 16.32 -15.59
N LYS A 27 -13.86 15.73 -14.60
CA LYS A 27 -13.29 16.47 -13.47
C LYS A 27 -12.25 17.48 -13.94
N SER A 28 -12.13 18.57 -13.18
CA SER A 28 -11.15 19.60 -13.50
C SER A 28 -9.73 19.07 -13.36
N ILE A 29 -8.81 19.65 -14.12
CA ILE A 29 -7.38 19.32 -14.04
C ILE A 29 -6.84 19.49 -12.60
N ASP A 30 -7.34 20.49 -11.87
CA ASP A 30 -6.91 20.73 -10.50
C ASP A 30 -7.41 19.66 -9.52
N GLU A 31 -8.65 19.16 -9.68
CA GLU A 31 -9.15 18.00 -8.92
C GLU A 31 -8.31 16.75 -9.22
N MET A 32 -7.97 16.49 -10.48
CA MET A 32 -7.17 15.33 -10.88
C MET A 32 -5.73 15.43 -10.33
N LYS A 33 -5.10 16.61 -10.38
CA LYS A 33 -3.79 16.86 -9.75
C LYS A 33 -3.83 16.63 -8.24
N ASN A 34 -4.85 17.15 -7.57
CA ASN A 34 -5.02 16.98 -6.14
C ASN A 34 -5.18 15.49 -5.77
N TYR A 35 -5.96 14.74 -6.56
CA TYR A 35 -6.09 13.29 -6.38
C TYR A 35 -4.75 12.57 -6.45
N ILE A 36 -3.92 12.86 -7.47
CA ILE A 36 -2.59 12.26 -7.61
C ILE A 36 -1.71 12.60 -6.40
N TYR A 37 -1.72 13.85 -5.95
CA TYR A 37 -0.90 14.29 -4.82
C TYR A 37 -1.29 13.61 -3.51
N VAL A 38 -2.59 13.48 -3.26
CA VAL A 38 -3.13 12.75 -2.11
C VAL A 38 -2.75 11.27 -2.19
N PHE A 39 -2.86 10.65 -3.38
CA PHE A 39 -2.50 9.25 -3.57
C PHE A 39 -1.01 9.00 -3.30
N ILE A 40 -0.09 9.82 -3.83
CA ILE A 40 1.35 9.67 -3.58
C ILE A 40 1.66 9.70 -2.07
N LYS A 41 1.10 10.66 -1.34
CA LYS A 41 1.30 10.79 0.11
C LYS A 41 0.76 9.58 0.88
N TYR A 42 -0.43 9.11 0.49
CA TYR A 42 -1.01 7.89 1.05
C TYR A 42 -0.11 6.69 0.79
N TYR A 43 0.36 6.53 -0.45
CA TYR A 43 1.12 5.38 -0.89
C TYR A 43 2.48 5.25 -0.19
N ASP A 44 3.15 6.37 0.09
CA ASP A 44 4.38 6.39 0.88
C ASP A 44 4.15 5.90 2.32
N THR A 45 3.04 6.30 2.94
CA THR A 45 2.68 5.87 4.30
C THR A 45 2.32 4.39 4.29
N PHE A 46 1.48 3.97 3.34
CA PHE A 46 1.03 2.61 3.16
C PHE A 46 2.19 1.62 3.00
N LYS A 47 3.20 1.95 2.19
CA LYS A 47 4.42 1.13 2.02
C LYS A 47 5.16 0.91 3.33
N ASN A 48 5.32 1.96 4.12
CA ASN A 48 6.05 1.90 5.39
C ASN A 48 5.31 1.04 6.42
N ASP A 49 3.98 1.20 6.50
CA ASP A 49 3.15 0.42 7.41
C ASP A 49 3.21 -1.07 7.07
N LEU A 50 3.03 -1.42 5.79
CA LEU A 50 3.15 -2.80 5.28
C LEU A 50 4.51 -3.42 5.61
N PHE A 51 5.59 -2.68 5.42
CA PHE A 51 6.93 -3.16 5.73
C PHE A 51 7.11 -3.42 7.23
N ASN A 52 6.64 -2.50 8.07
CA ASN A 52 6.77 -2.61 9.53
C ASN A 52 5.92 -3.76 10.10
N GLU A 53 4.71 -3.95 9.59
CA GLU A 53 3.83 -5.05 9.97
C GLU A 53 4.49 -6.40 9.66
N HIS A 54 4.93 -6.59 8.41
CA HIS A 54 5.61 -7.82 8.00
C HIS A 54 6.91 -8.08 8.76
N LYS A 55 7.69 -7.03 9.03
CA LYS A 55 8.90 -7.11 9.85
C LYS A 55 8.59 -7.59 11.27
N THR A 56 7.50 -7.09 11.86
CA THR A 56 7.05 -7.46 13.22
C THR A 56 6.66 -8.93 13.26
N ILE A 57 5.79 -9.38 12.35
CA ILE A 57 5.35 -10.78 12.24
C ILE A 57 6.55 -11.71 12.07
N PHE A 58 7.50 -11.36 11.20
CA PHE A 58 8.68 -12.19 10.97
C PHE A 58 9.57 -12.28 12.21
N THR A 59 9.77 -11.16 12.92
CA THR A 59 10.56 -11.11 14.16
C THR A 59 9.92 -11.97 15.26
N GLU A 60 8.60 -11.92 15.41
CA GLU A 60 7.88 -12.75 16.38
C GLU A 60 7.99 -14.23 16.06
N ARG A 61 7.86 -14.62 14.77
CA ARG A 61 8.04 -16.00 14.34
C ARG A 61 9.43 -16.54 14.69
N ILE A 62 10.49 -15.78 14.42
CA ILE A 62 11.87 -16.17 14.77
C ILE A 62 12.00 -16.38 16.29
N LYS A 63 11.51 -15.44 17.10
CA LYS A 63 11.57 -15.54 18.56
C LYS A 63 10.83 -16.78 19.08
N ASN A 64 9.70 -17.11 18.48
CA ASN A 64 8.92 -18.29 18.87
C ASN A 64 9.62 -19.59 18.47
N THR A 65 10.28 -19.65 17.30
CA THR A 65 11.09 -20.82 16.91
C THR A 65 12.27 -21.03 17.86
N GLN A 66 13.02 -19.97 18.18
CA GLN A 66 14.15 -20.05 19.14
C GLN A 66 13.73 -20.53 20.54
N ARG A 67 12.49 -20.28 20.95
CA ARG A 67 11.92 -20.78 22.21
C ARG A 67 11.54 -22.26 22.16
N LEU A 68 11.21 -22.79 20.99
CA LEU A 68 10.83 -24.19 20.80
C LEU A 68 12.06 -25.10 20.61
N ASP A 69 13.16 -24.54 20.08
CA ASP A 69 14.44 -25.23 19.91
C ASP A 69 15.28 -25.34 21.21
N MET A 70 14.77 -24.81 22.34
CA MET A 70 15.43 -24.76 23.65
C MET A 70 14.79 -25.72 24.63
#